data_AF-A0A7X8ZD41-F1
#
_entry.id   AF-A0A7X8ZD41-F1
#
_cell.length_a   1.000
_cell.length_b   1.000
_cell.length_c   1.000
_cell.angle_alpha   90.00
_cell.angle_beta   90.00
_cell.angle_gamma   90.00
#
_symmetry.space_group_name_H-M   'P 1'
#
loop_
_entity.id
_entity.type
_entity.pdbx_description
1 polymer ?
#
loop_
_entity_poly.entity_id
_entity_poly.type
_entity_poly.pdbx_seq_one_letter_code
_entity_poly.pdbx_strand_id
1 'polypeptide(L)'
;SRSPALSKLCASDEVGGGVKVPLSFLASYLHFKHEMPTQPVTLVHPDHDEWTPVQLSLRTLKRAKGPTDVVMLRECGHFPIEEPGLSDLYGVFEQLE
;
A
#
# COMPACT_ATOMS: atom_id res chain seq x y z
N SER A 1 4.90 1.12 10.63
CA SER A 1 5.66 2.35 10.32
C SER A 1 7.03 2.27 10.96
N ARG A 2 8.03 2.99 10.42
CA ARG A 2 9.32 3.22 11.08
C ARG A 2 9.21 4.20 12.27
N SER A 3 8.04 4.82 12.45
CA SER A 3 7.64 5.57 13.64
C SER A 3 6.77 4.72 14.58
N PRO A 4 7.25 4.35 15.77
CA PRO A 4 6.44 3.65 16.77
C PRO A 4 5.24 4.48 17.24
N ALA A 5 5.40 5.79 17.35
CA ALA A 5 4.32 6.70 17.73
C ALA A 5 3.20 6.72 16.70
N LEU A 6 3.53 6.79 15.39
CA LEU A 6 2.54 6.70 14.32
C LEU A 6 1.84 5.34 14.32
N SER A 7 2.61 4.26 14.46
CA SER A 7 2.04 2.91 14.49
C SER A 7 1.03 2.76 15.64
N LYS A 8 1.34 3.34 16.81
CA LYS A 8 0.41 3.38 17.95
C LYS A 8 -0.84 4.19 17.63
N LEU A 9 -0.71 5.39 17.05
CA LEU A 9 -1.84 6.23 16.66
C LEU A 9 -2.79 5.49 15.71
N CYS A 10 -2.27 4.94 14.62
CA CYS A 10 -3.07 4.18 13.64
C CYS A 10 -3.74 2.95 14.27
N ALA A 11 -3.04 2.22 15.15
CA ALA A 11 -3.59 1.04 15.81
C ALA A 11 -4.67 1.37 16.84
N SER A 12 -4.63 2.56 17.46
CA SER A 12 -5.63 3.00 18.44
C SER A 12 -6.81 3.75 17.84
N ASP A 13 -6.79 4.06 16.54
CA ASP A 13 -7.85 4.80 15.87
C ASP A 13 -9.14 3.97 15.81
N GLU A 14 -10.19 4.41 16.52
CA GLU A 14 -11.46 3.70 16.65
C GLU A 14 -12.23 3.56 15.33
N VAL A 15 -11.99 4.46 14.37
CA VAL A 15 -12.57 4.38 13.01
C VAL A 15 -11.61 3.76 11.99
N GLY A 16 -10.36 3.50 12.42
CA GLY A 16 -9.28 2.92 11.64
C GLY A 16 -8.81 1.58 12.21
N GLY A 17 -7.54 1.49 12.63
CA GLY A 17 -6.90 0.23 13.03
C GLY A 17 -7.41 -0.37 14.35
N GLY A 18 -8.07 0.41 15.20
CA GLY A 18 -8.65 -0.02 16.47
C GLY A 18 -10.07 -0.62 16.35
N VAL A 19 -10.65 -0.62 15.14
CA VAL A 19 -12.00 -1.14 14.91
C VAL A 19 -12.06 -2.67 15.02
N LYS A 20 -13.25 -3.19 15.30
CA LYS A 20 -13.54 -4.64 15.26
C LYS A 20 -14.41 -4.94 14.05
N VAL A 21 -14.04 -5.99 13.30
CA VAL A 21 -14.84 -6.48 12.16
C VAL A 21 -15.42 -7.86 12.46
N PRO A 22 -16.59 -8.22 11.90
CA PRO A 22 -17.10 -9.58 12.00
C PRO A 22 -16.13 -10.60 11.38
N LEU A 23 -15.99 -11.78 12.00
CA LEU A 23 -15.17 -12.86 11.42
C LEU A 23 -15.66 -13.31 10.05
N SER A 24 -16.98 -13.25 9.82
CA SER A 24 -17.58 -13.53 8.51
C SER A 24 -17.11 -12.54 7.44
N PHE A 25 -16.94 -11.27 7.79
CA PHE A 25 -16.38 -10.27 6.89
C PHE A 25 -14.92 -10.60 6.55
N LEU A 26 -14.08 -10.89 7.56
CA LEU A 26 -12.69 -11.28 7.31
C LEU A 26 -12.59 -12.54 6.44
N ALA A 27 -13.42 -13.55 6.70
CA ALA A 27 -13.49 -14.76 5.90
C ALA A 27 -13.89 -14.46 4.45
N SER A 28 -14.89 -13.59 4.23
CA SER A 28 -15.27 -13.19 2.88
C SER A 28 -14.16 -12.45 2.14
N TYR A 29 -13.44 -11.56 2.84
CA TYR A 29 -12.34 -10.79 2.29
C TYR A 29 -11.20 -11.69 1.81
N LEU A 30 -10.77 -12.65 2.64
CA LEU A 30 -9.67 -13.57 2.32
C LEU A 30 -9.97 -14.53 1.17
N HIS A 31 -11.24 -14.84 0.92
CA HIS A 31 -11.66 -15.73 -0.17
C HIS A 31 -12.14 -14.99 -1.42
N PHE A 32 -12.18 -13.65 -1.40
CA PHE A 32 -12.68 -12.87 -2.53
C PHE A 32 -11.74 -13.00 -3.75
N LYS A 33 -12.30 -13.45 -4.87
CA LYS A 33 -11.55 -13.58 -6.13
C LYS A 33 -11.60 -12.25 -6.88
N HIS A 34 -10.46 -11.58 -6.93
CA HIS A 34 -10.32 -10.29 -7.60
C HIS A 34 -10.20 -10.49 -9.10
N GLU A 35 -10.96 -9.71 -9.87
CA GLU A 35 -10.68 -9.49 -11.28
C GLU A 35 -9.52 -8.51 -11.42
N MET A 36 -8.54 -8.84 -12.27
CA MET A 36 -7.37 -8.00 -12.44
C MET A 36 -7.68 -6.82 -13.37
N PRO A 37 -7.17 -5.61 -13.07
CA PRO A 37 -7.48 -4.40 -13.83
C PRO A 37 -6.95 -4.50 -15.26
N THR A 38 -7.67 -3.87 -16.19
CA THR A 38 -7.28 -3.69 -17.60
C THR A 38 -6.76 -2.29 -17.88
N GLN A 39 -7.00 -1.36 -16.95
CA GLN A 39 -6.49 0.01 -16.96
C GLN A 39 -4.98 0.03 -16.67
N PRO A 40 -4.28 1.12 -17.04
CA PRO A 40 -2.92 1.36 -16.57
C PRO A 40 -2.86 1.37 -15.04
N VAL A 41 -1.82 0.74 -14.48
CA VAL A 41 -1.58 0.68 -13.03
C VAL A 41 -0.14 1.05 -12.72
N THR A 42 0.06 2.08 -11.91
CA THR A 42 1.35 2.39 -11.31
C THR A 42 1.38 1.86 -9.88
N LEU A 43 2.25 0.88 -9.62
CA LEU A 43 2.52 0.43 -8.26
C LEU A 43 3.51 1.38 -7.60
N VAL A 44 3.05 2.12 -6.59
CA VAL A 44 3.92 2.94 -5.74
C VAL A 44 4.17 2.17 -4.45
N HIS A 45 5.43 1.92 -4.10
CA HIS A 45 5.79 1.09 -2.95
C HIS A 45 6.96 1.66 -2.15
N PRO A 46 6.85 1.76 -0.80
CA PRO A 46 7.98 2.16 0.05
C PRO A 46 9.13 1.17 -0.04
N ASP A 47 10.36 1.65 -0.17
CA ASP A 47 11.56 0.80 -0.23
C ASP A 47 11.90 0.11 1.10
N HIS A 48 11.47 0.67 2.23
CA HIS A 48 11.62 0.09 3.57
C HIS A 48 10.28 -0.33 4.19
N ASP A 49 9.36 -0.88 3.40
CA ASP A 49 8.13 -1.49 3.91
C ASP A 49 8.41 -2.82 4.63
N GLU A 50 8.49 -2.76 5.97
CA GLU A 50 8.64 -3.95 6.83
C GLU A 50 7.32 -4.68 7.10
N TRP A 51 6.17 -4.13 6.68
CA TRP A 51 4.86 -4.72 6.90
C TRP A 51 4.42 -5.55 5.69
N THR A 52 4.62 -5.03 4.49
CA THR A 52 4.25 -5.68 3.24
C THR A 52 5.47 -5.82 2.34
N PRO A 53 6.11 -7.00 2.29
CA PRO A 53 7.24 -7.23 1.40
C PRO A 53 6.88 -6.93 -0.06
N VAL A 54 7.70 -6.12 -0.74
CA VAL A 54 7.47 -5.68 -2.13
C VAL A 54 7.18 -6.82 -3.11
N GLN A 55 7.72 -8.01 -2.86
CA GLN A 55 7.53 -9.19 -3.70
C GLN A 55 6.06 -9.64 -3.75
N LEU A 56 5.26 -9.35 -2.71
CA LEU A 56 3.82 -9.60 -2.70
C LEU A 56 3.11 -8.66 -3.68
N SER A 57 3.42 -7.36 -3.61
CA SER A 57 2.88 -6.33 -4.51
C SER A 57 3.25 -6.62 -5.97
N LEU A 58 4.52 -6.92 -6.24
CA LEU A 58 5.00 -7.25 -7.58
C LEU A 58 4.34 -8.51 -8.15
N ARG A 59 4.09 -9.54 -7.32
CA ARG A 59 3.37 -10.75 -7.76
C ARG A 59 1.93 -10.44 -8.16
N THR A 60 1.26 -9.55 -7.43
CA THR A 60 -0.09 -9.10 -7.78
C THR A 60 -0.09 -8.26 -9.04
N LEU A 61 0.83 -7.29 -9.16
CA LEU A 61 0.95 -6.42 -10.34
C LEU A 61 1.20 -7.22 -11.63
N LYS A 62 2.02 -8.28 -11.57
CA LYS A 62 2.27 -9.19 -12.71
C LYS A 62 1.01 -9.85 -13.28
N ARG A 63 -0.09 -9.88 -12.53
CA ARG A 63 -1.36 -10.44 -12.98
C ARG A 63 -2.27 -9.38 -13.62
N ALA A 64 -1.91 -8.09 -13.58
CA ALA A 64 -2.65 -7.02 -14.24
C ALA A 64 -2.69 -7.27 -15.75
N LYS A 65 -3.79 -6.87 -16.38
CA LYS A 65 -4.01 -7.06 -17.82
C LYS A 65 -3.67 -5.81 -18.64
N GLY A 66 -3.61 -4.65 -17.99
CA GLY A 66 -3.22 -3.37 -18.59
C GLY A 66 -1.72 -3.07 -18.46
N PRO A 67 -1.26 -1.92 -18.98
CA PRO A 67 0.10 -1.43 -18.77
C PRO A 67 0.42 -1.27 -17.27
N THR A 68 1.64 -1.60 -16.88
CA THR A 68 2.07 -1.52 -15.48
C THR A 68 3.39 -0.77 -15.35
N ASP A 69 3.49 0.04 -14.31
CA ASP A 69 4.76 0.66 -13.89
C ASP A 69 5.00 0.44 -12.39
N VAL A 70 6.24 0.60 -11.95
CA VAL A 70 6.65 0.46 -10.55
C VAL A 70 7.51 1.64 -10.15
N VAL A 71 7.07 2.36 -9.12
CA VAL A 71 7.83 3.43 -8.48
C VAL A 71 8.15 3.02 -7.05
N MET A 72 9.44 2.94 -6.74
CA MET A 72 9.93 2.74 -5.38
C MET A 72 10.11 4.10 -4.72
N LEU A 73 9.42 4.32 -3.60
CA LEU A 73 9.59 5.52 -2.77
C LEU A 73 10.81 5.35 -1.87
N ARG A 74 11.67 6.36 -1.83
CA ARG A 74 12.97 6.25 -1.15
C ARG A 74 12.88 6.54 0.34
N GLU A 75 13.64 5.78 1.14
CA GLU A 75 13.87 5.99 2.56
C GLU A 75 12.59 6.14 3.42
N CYS A 76 11.48 5.49 3.02
CA CYS A 76 10.22 5.60 3.73
C CYS A 76 9.61 4.24 4.08
N GLY A 77 8.81 4.21 5.15
CA GLY A 77 8.19 2.98 5.63
C GLY A 77 6.78 2.77 5.05
N HIS A 78 6.11 1.72 5.55
CA HIS A 78 4.73 1.37 5.16
C HIS A 78 3.73 2.54 5.14
N PHE A 79 3.92 3.50 6.04
CA PHE A 79 3.24 4.79 5.98
C PHE A 79 4.25 5.80 5.43
N PRO A 80 4.22 6.13 4.13
CA PRO A 80 5.30 6.84 3.45
C PRO A 80 5.25 8.34 3.77
N ILE A 81 5.49 8.69 5.03
CA ILE A 81 5.47 10.08 5.52
C ILE A 81 6.87 10.65 5.69
N GLU A 82 7.90 9.81 5.62
CA GLU A 82 9.30 10.22 5.72
C GLU A 82 9.81 10.77 4.38
N GLU A 83 10.65 11.80 4.43
CA GLU A 83 11.35 12.32 3.25
C GLU A 83 12.62 11.50 2.94
N PRO A 84 13.03 11.37 1.67
CA PRO A 84 12.39 11.90 0.45
C PRO A 84 11.16 11.14 -0.06
N GLY A 85 10.77 10.02 0.55
CA GLY A 85 9.70 9.16 0.03
C GLY A 85 8.33 9.84 -0.09
N LEU A 86 8.03 10.80 0.79
CA LEU A 86 6.84 11.64 0.68
C LEU A 86 6.89 12.55 -0.56
N SER A 87 8.02 13.21 -0.81
CA SER A 87 8.24 13.99 -2.03
C SER A 87 8.17 13.12 -3.29
N ASP A 88 8.74 11.91 -3.25
CA ASP A 88 8.65 10.94 -4.36
C ASP A 88 7.18 10.60 -4.67
N LEU A 89 6.36 10.39 -3.64
CA LEU A 89 4.94 10.09 -3.79
C LEU A 89 4.18 11.24 -4.45
N TYR A 90 4.42 12.48 -4.02
CA TYR A 90 3.82 13.66 -4.67
C TYR A 90 4.24 13.79 -6.14
N GLY A 91 5.53 13.55 -6.44
CA GLY A 91 6.03 13.57 -7.81
C GLY A 91 5.35 12.55 -8.72
N VAL A 92 4.94 11.39 -8.21
CA VAL A 92 4.15 10.42 -8.98
C VAL A 92 2.76 10.97 -9.29
N PHE A 93 2.09 11.61 -8.32
CA PHE A 93 0.75 12.16 -8.55
C PHE A 93 0.77 13.28 -9.59
N GLU A 94 1.75 14.16 -9.55
CA GLU A 94 1.91 15.25 -10.53
C GLU A 94 2.14 14.73 -11.96
N GLN A 95 2.68 13.52 -12.13
CA GLN A 95 2.90 12.91 -13.45
C GLN A 95 1.67 12.20 -14.01
N LEU A 96 0.67 11.93 -13.18
CA LEU A 96 -0.56 11.21 -13.54
C LEU A 96 -1.75 12.15 -13.80
N GLU A 97 -1.64 13.43 -13.44
CA GLU A 97 -2.58 14.51 -13.81
C GLU A 97 -2.28 15.07 -15.21
#